data_AF-A0A1C6DFF1-F1
#
_entry.id   AF-A0A1C6DFF1-F1
#
_cell.length_a   1.000
_cell.length_b   1.000
_cell.length_c   1.000
_cell.angle_alpha   90.00
_cell.angle_beta   90.00
_cell.angle_gamma   90.00
#
_symmetry.space_group_name_H-M   'P 1'
#
loop_
_entity.id
_entity.type
_entity.pdbx_description
1 polymer ?
#
loop_
_entity_poly.entity_id
_entity_poly.type
_entity_poly.pdbx_seq_one_letter_code
_entity_poly.pdbx_strand_id
1 'polypeptide(L)'
;MALEYTEADAAAGSFGKPTSVEPVTVVGGSNIYETDVSKNAAYIPPAFGSPMADMPGSGERLTPNLLTGGYLESGTASSGTTGTATVMPPAAETPSNSGTTWSSGYTAVTSSLYYKDGSLGTLSAPAIGLSAKIYQGTDNAAMRKGAGHFTETSIWDGNVAFAGHNRGSSNYFGKIHTLKNGNTIKLTTRLGARTYSVYSVRKVSVNDVSVLNPTTDNVVTLVTCVMNQPQYRWCVQARQK
;
A
#
# COMPACT_ATOMS: atom_id res chain seq x y z
N MET A 1 -64.01 40.53 -28.08
CA MET A 1 -63.91 39.75 -26.83
C MET A 1 -62.97 38.59 -27.13
N ALA A 2 -61.71 38.73 -26.74
CA ALA A 2 -60.67 37.74 -26.99
C ALA A 2 -60.65 36.75 -25.82
N LEU A 3 -60.56 35.45 -26.14
CA LEU A 3 -60.48 34.36 -25.18
C LEU A 3 -59.05 34.32 -24.63
N GLU A 4 -58.90 34.57 -23.33
CA GLU A 4 -57.63 34.41 -22.62
C GLU A 4 -57.36 32.92 -22.40
N TYR A 5 -56.19 32.45 -22.87
CA TYR A 5 -55.74 31.08 -22.71
C TYR A 5 -54.68 31.06 -21.60
N THR A 6 -55.00 30.44 -20.46
CA THR A 6 -54.08 30.20 -19.36
C THR A 6 -53.43 28.83 -19.52
N GLU A 7 -52.14 28.80 -19.84
CA GLU A 7 -51.33 27.57 -19.75
C GLU A 7 -51.03 27.28 -18.28
N ALA A 8 -51.66 26.24 -17.74
CA ALA A 8 -51.27 25.69 -16.45
C ALA A 8 -49.99 24.85 -16.64
N ASP A 9 -48.95 25.18 -15.89
CA ASP A 9 -47.70 24.42 -15.87
C ASP A 9 -47.98 22.96 -15.45
N ALA A 10 -47.38 22.01 -16.17
CA ALA A 10 -47.49 20.60 -15.82
C ALA A 10 -46.89 20.35 -14.44
N ALA A 11 -47.55 19.55 -13.61
CA ALA A 11 -47.04 19.15 -12.31
C ALA A 11 -45.63 18.58 -12.48
N ALA A 12 -44.64 19.23 -11.83
CA ALA A 12 -43.25 18.80 -11.86
C ALA A 12 -43.19 17.30 -11.59
N GLY A 13 -42.72 16.56 -12.58
CA GLY A 13 -42.60 15.10 -12.52
C GLY A 13 -41.86 14.69 -11.26
N SER A 14 -42.21 13.53 -10.72
CA SER A 14 -41.51 12.87 -9.61
C SER A 14 -40.05 12.61 -9.97
N PHE A 15 -39.21 13.62 -9.85
CA PHE A 15 -37.77 13.43 -9.76
C PHE A 15 -37.52 12.76 -8.41
N GLY A 16 -36.79 11.63 -8.43
CA GLY A 16 -36.43 10.89 -7.23
C GLY A 16 -35.81 11.83 -6.20
N LYS A 17 -36.17 11.66 -4.92
CA LYS A 17 -35.59 12.45 -3.84
C LYS A 17 -34.06 12.42 -3.96
N PRO A 18 -33.37 13.57 -3.89
CA PRO A 18 -31.92 13.58 -3.87
C PRO A 18 -31.45 12.72 -2.70
N THR A 19 -30.69 11.67 -3.00
CA THR A 19 -30.14 10.74 -1.99
C THR A 19 -28.88 11.28 -1.31
N SER A 20 -28.51 12.53 -1.58
CA SER A 20 -27.37 13.18 -0.97
C SER A 20 -27.75 13.66 0.43
N VAL A 21 -27.45 12.84 1.43
CA VAL A 21 -27.33 13.28 2.82
C VAL A 21 -25.89 13.73 3.03
N GLU A 22 -25.70 15.01 3.33
CA GLU A 22 -24.44 15.54 3.89
C GLU A 22 -24.47 15.24 5.40
N PRO A 23 -23.71 14.25 5.92
CA PRO A 23 -23.76 13.95 7.34
C PRO A 23 -23.03 15.06 8.11
N VAL A 24 -23.73 15.67 9.07
CA VAL A 24 -23.10 16.50 10.10
C VAL A 24 -22.38 15.55 11.06
N THR A 25 -21.04 15.55 11.04
CA THR A 25 -20.24 14.79 11.99
C THR A 25 -20.31 15.47 13.35
N VAL A 26 -21.26 15.06 14.19
CA VAL A 26 -21.27 15.46 15.61
C VAL A 26 -20.21 14.62 16.33
N VAL A 27 -19.10 15.25 16.70
CA VAL A 27 -18.09 14.64 17.56
C VAL A 27 -18.69 14.48 18.97
N GLY A 28 -18.98 13.25 19.39
CA GLY A 28 -19.39 12.94 20.77
C GLY A 28 -20.59 12.02 20.97
N GLY A 29 -21.17 11.40 19.94
CA GLY A 29 -22.28 10.44 20.08
C GLY A 29 -21.81 8.98 20.19
N SER A 30 -22.34 8.22 21.15
CA SER A 30 -21.94 6.86 21.54
C SER A 30 -22.26 5.72 20.55
N ASN A 31 -22.37 6.00 19.25
CA ASN A 31 -22.77 5.01 18.25
C ASN A 31 -21.87 5.10 17.00
N ILE A 32 -20.63 4.62 17.10
CA ILE A 32 -19.75 4.48 15.93
C ILE A 32 -20.10 3.20 15.17
N TYR A 33 -20.92 3.30 14.12
CA TYR A 33 -20.79 2.34 13.04
C TYR A 33 -19.49 2.71 12.31
N GLU A 34 -18.46 1.90 12.49
CA GLU A 34 -17.12 2.07 11.90
C GLU A 34 -17.18 1.71 10.40
N THR A 35 -18.02 2.42 9.65
CA THR A 35 -18.09 2.30 8.20
C THR A 35 -17.25 3.42 7.61
N ASP A 36 -16.17 3.06 6.91
CA ASP A 36 -15.36 4.01 6.17
C ASP A 36 -16.23 4.68 5.10
N VAL A 37 -16.47 5.98 5.26
CA VAL A 37 -17.24 6.81 4.31
C VAL A 37 -16.31 7.68 3.44
N SER A 38 -15.02 7.34 3.37
CA SER A 38 -14.06 8.09 2.57
C SER A 38 -14.21 7.77 1.08
N LYS A 39 -13.61 8.58 0.20
CA LYS A 39 -13.55 8.28 -1.25
C LYS A 39 -12.84 6.96 -1.57
N ASN A 40 -12.19 6.34 -0.59
CA ASN A 40 -11.52 5.05 -0.74
C ASN A 40 -12.48 3.87 -0.52
N ALA A 41 -13.69 4.07 -0.01
CA ALA A 41 -14.69 3.02 0.23
C ALA A 41 -15.68 2.83 -0.92
N ALA A 42 -15.53 3.58 -2.02
CA ALA A 42 -16.48 3.52 -3.13
C ALA A 42 -16.25 2.28 -4.01
N TYR A 43 -17.33 1.55 -4.31
CA TYR A 43 -17.33 0.34 -5.14
C TYR A 43 -17.99 0.59 -6.50
N ILE A 44 -17.43 -0.02 -7.54
CA ILE A 44 -18.06 -0.18 -8.85
C ILE A 44 -19.07 -1.32 -8.71
N PRO A 45 -20.37 -1.07 -8.94
CA PRO A 45 -21.35 -2.15 -8.90
C PRO A 45 -21.03 -3.18 -9.99
N PRO A 46 -21.23 -4.48 -9.72
CA PRO A 46 -21.06 -5.52 -10.73
C PRO A 46 -21.96 -5.26 -11.95
N ALA A 47 -21.53 -5.72 -13.12
CA ALA A 47 -22.33 -5.59 -14.34
C ALA A 47 -23.71 -6.24 -14.15
N PHE A 48 -24.77 -5.53 -14.58
CA PHE A 48 -26.15 -6.01 -14.47
C PHE A 48 -26.31 -7.35 -15.21
N GLY A 49 -26.76 -8.38 -14.49
CA GLY A 49 -26.92 -9.75 -15.01
C GLY A 49 -25.68 -10.65 -14.93
N SER A 50 -24.59 -10.18 -14.31
CA SER A 50 -23.43 -11.04 -14.01
C SER A 50 -23.73 -11.99 -12.83
N PRO A 51 -23.05 -13.16 -12.72
CA PRO A 51 -23.18 -14.04 -11.56
C PRO A 51 -22.87 -13.36 -10.22
N MET A 52 -22.13 -12.25 -10.26
CA MET A 52 -21.76 -11.45 -9.10
C MET A 52 -22.82 -10.40 -8.72
N ALA A 53 -23.85 -10.18 -9.55
CA ALA A 53 -24.85 -9.13 -9.33
C ALA A 53 -25.67 -9.31 -8.04
N ASP A 54 -25.95 -10.56 -7.67
CA ASP A 54 -26.72 -10.91 -6.47
C ASP A 54 -25.84 -11.32 -5.27
N MET A 55 -24.51 -11.27 -5.42
CA MET A 55 -23.57 -11.63 -4.36
C MET A 55 -23.20 -10.39 -3.52
N PRO A 56 -23.55 -10.34 -2.23
CA PRO A 56 -23.24 -9.19 -1.38
C PRO A 56 -21.72 -8.94 -1.32
N GLY A 57 -21.29 -7.69 -1.52
CA GLY A 57 -19.87 -7.30 -1.43
C GLY A 57 -19.02 -7.56 -2.69
N SER A 58 -19.61 -8.00 -3.79
CA SER A 58 -18.90 -8.39 -5.03
C SER A 58 -18.43 -7.22 -5.93
N GLY A 59 -18.63 -5.98 -5.50
CA GLY A 59 -18.17 -4.80 -6.25
C GLY A 59 -16.64 -4.69 -6.24
N GLU A 60 -16.07 -4.10 -7.29
CA GLU A 60 -14.64 -3.78 -7.32
C GLU A 60 -14.39 -2.38 -6.76
N ARG A 61 -13.31 -2.16 -6.01
CA ARG A 61 -13.01 -0.83 -5.45
C ARG A 61 -12.63 0.15 -6.57
N LEU A 62 -13.20 1.36 -6.52
CA LEU A 62 -12.94 2.44 -7.47
C LEU A 62 -11.49 2.95 -7.45
N THR A 63 -10.74 2.69 -6.37
CA THR A 63 -9.32 3.02 -6.25
C THR A 63 -8.49 1.74 -6.07
N PRO A 64 -8.06 1.09 -7.17
CA PRO A 64 -7.35 -0.19 -7.09
C PRO A 64 -5.98 -0.10 -6.41
N ASN A 65 -5.47 1.10 -6.12
CA ASN A 65 -4.10 1.31 -5.64
C ASN A 65 -3.97 1.84 -4.20
N LEU A 66 -5.00 1.74 -3.36
CA LEU A 66 -4.89 2.05 -1.92
C LEU A 66 -5.23 0.81 -1.08
N LEU A 67 -4.24 -0.07 -0.92
CA LEU A 67 -4.27 -1.13 0.09
C LEU A 67 -3.82 -0.54 1.43
N THR A 68 -4.78 0.01 2.17
CA THR A 68 -4.67 0.28 3.61
C THR A 68 -5.87 -0.38 4.29
N GLY A 69 -5.62 -1.34 5.18
CA GLY A 69 -6.60 -1.81 6.18
C GLY A 69 -7.32 -3.14 5.90
N GLY A 70 -6.62 -4.25 6.18
CA GLY A 70 -7.16 -5.44 6.85
C GLY A 70 -8.54 -6.01 6.51
N TYR A 71 -8.63 -6.81 5.46
CA TYR A 71 -9.19 -8.17 5.48
C TYR A 71 -8.69 -8.89 4.22
N LEU A 72 -8.06 -10.05 4.39
CA LEU A 72 -7.76 -10.93 3.27
C LEU A 72 -9.07 -11.65 2.93
N GLU A 73 -9.88 -11.10 2.03
CA GLU A 73 -10.91 -11.91 1.38
C GLU A 73 -10.27 -12.65 0.22
N SER A 74 -10.35 -13.97 0.30
CA SER A 74 -9.83 -14.88 -0.71
C SER A 74 -10.61 -14.69 -2.00
N GLY A 75 -10.01 -13.99 -2.96
CA GLY A 75 -10.65 -13.72 -4.24
C GLY A 75 -9.65 -13.11 -5.19
N THR A 76 -9.09 -13.95 -6.04
CA THR A 76 -8.24 -13.58 -7.17
C THR A 76 -8.90 -12.47 -8.01
N ALA A 77 -8.26 -11.32 -8.16
CA ALA A 77 -8.56 -10.40 -9.24
C ALA A 77 -7.29 -9.68 -9.68
N SER A 78 -6.80 -10.10 -10.85
CA SER A 78 -5.85 -9.36 -11.68
C SER A 78 -6.64 -8.76 -12.85
N SER A 79 -6.20 -7.59 -13.31
CA SER A 79 -6.65 -6.84 -14.50
C SER A 79 -7.87 -5.94 -14.25
N GLY A 80 -7.92 -4.67 -14.65
CA GLY A 80 -7.09 -3.88 -15.55
C GLY A 80 -7.89 -2.64 -15.99
N THR A 81 -7.23 -1.54 -16.34
CA THR A 81 -7.90 -0.30 -16.76
C THR A 81 -8.14 -0.27 -18.28
N THR A 82 -9.43 -0.05 -18.62
CA THR A 82 -10.02 0.53 -19.85
C THR A 82 -9.80 -0.12 -21.22
N GLY A 83 -10.95 -0.39 -21.87
CA GLY A 83 -11.09 -0.26 -23.33
C GLY A 83 -11.68 -1.47 -24.04
N THR A 84 -13.01 -1.51 -24.16
CA THR A 84 -13.81 -2.13 -25.23
C THR A 84 -13.31 -3.42 -25.89
N ALA A 85 -13.94 -4.57 -25.58
CA ALA A 85 -14.31 -5.60 -26.56
C ALA A 85 -15.13 -6.72 -25.88
N THR A 86 -16.26 -7.07 -26.48
CA THR A 86 -17.01 -8.31 -26.25
C THR A 86 -16.11 -9.54 -26.30
N VAL A 87 -16.10 -10.37 -25.24
CA VAL A 87 -15.59 -11.75 -25.32
C VAL A 87 -16.42 -12.67 -24.43
N MET A 88 -17.02 -13.69 -25.05
CA MET A 88 -17.62 -14.86 -24.44
C MET A 88 -16.50 -15.82 -23.97
N PRO A 89 -16.67 -16.63 -22.90
CA PRO A 89 -15.52 -17.29 -22.26
C PRO A 89 -15.08 -18.54 -23.04
N PRO A 90 -13.77 -18.84 -23.16
CA PRO A 90 -13.31 -20.18 -23.42
C PRO A 90 -12.94 -20.91 -22.13
N ALA A 91 -13.09 -22.23 -22.20
CA ALA A 91 -13.09 -23.20 -21.12
C ALA A 91 -11.73 -23.39 -20.42
N ALA A 92 -11.81 -24.11 -19.30
CA ALA A 92 -10.71 -24.50 -18.42
C ALA A 92 -9.44 -24.96 -19.15
N GLU A 93 -8.38 -24.17 -19.04
CA GLU A 93 -7.02 -24.56 -19.39
C GLU A 93 -6.11 -24.21 -18.20
N THR A 94 -5.39 -25.21 -17.70
CA THR A 94 -4.36 -25.16 -16.66
C THR A 94 -3.42 -23.95 -16.81
N PRO A 95 -3.06 -23.23 -15.73
CA PRO A 95 -2.20 -22.06 -15.87
C PRO A 95 -0.74 -22.48 -16.12
N SER A 96 -0.37 -22.54 -17.40
CA SER A 96 1.01 -22.35 -17.85
C SER A 96 1.28 -20.84 -17.82
N ASN A 97 2.00 -20.38 -16.78
CA ASN A 97 2.31 -18.97 -16.59
C ASN A 97 3.41 -18.54 -17.56
N SER A 98 3.02 -18.19 -18.78
CA SER A 98 3.81 -17.41 -19.72
C SER A 98 2.90 -16.35 -20.34
N GLY A 99 2.69 -15.29 -19.58
CA GLY A 99 2.02 -14.07 -20.01
C GLY A 99 2.78 -12.89 -19.44
N THR A 100 3.19 -11.97 -20.31
CA THR A 100 3.98 -10.78 -19.98
C THR A 100 3.27 -9.93 -18.93
N THR A 101 3.70 -10.07 -17.68
CA THR A 101 3.20 -9.31 -16.53
C THR A 101 3.57 -7.84 -16.69
N TRP A 102 2.58 -6.96 -16.78
CA TRP A 102 2.81 -5.55 -16.52
C TRP A 102 3.10 -5.43 -15.02
N SER A 103 4.38 -5.25 -14.68
CA SER A 103 4.83 -5.13 -13.30
C SER A 103 4.20 -3.88 -12.68
N SER A 104 3.34 -4.06 -11.68
CA SER A 104 2.78 -2.99 -10.86
C SER A 104 3.83 -2.27 -10.01
N GLY A 105 5.12 -2.54 -10.21
CA GLY A 105 6.22 -2.00 -9.39
C GLY A 105 6.12 -2.40 -7.92
N TYR A 106 5.20 -3.32 -7.57
CA TYR A 106 4.91 -3.73 -6.20
C TYR A 106 4.98 -5.24 -6.09
N THR A 107 5.71 -5.72 -5.09
CA THR A 107 5.84 -7.13 -4.76
C THR A 107 5.31 -7.38 -3.37
N ALA A 108 4.22 -8.15 -3.26
CA ALA A 108 3.64 -8.54 -1.99
C ALA A 108 4.49 -9.58 -1.26
N VAL A 109 4.39 -9.61 0.06
CA VAL A 109 5.00 -10.68 0.87
C VAL A 109 4.12 -11.92 0.85
N THR A 110 4.66 -13.04 0.37
CA THR A 110 3.97 -14.34 0.34
C THR A 110 4.71 -15.37 1.20
N SER A 111 4.03 -16.49 1.51
CA SER A 111 4.59 -17.57 2.34
C SER A 111 5.89 -18.16 1.78
N SER A 112 6.07 -18.17 0.46
CA SER A 112 7.27 -18.69 -0.19
C SER A 112 8.51 -17.81 0.02
N LEU A 113 8.34 -16.55 0.41
CA LEU A 113 9.45 -15.60 0.66
C LEU A 113 10.08 -15.77 2.05
N TYR A 114 9.41 -16.45 2.98
CA TYR A 114 9.95 -16.66 4.32
C TYR A 114 11.02 -17.76 4.34
N TYR A 115 12.16 -17.45 4.94
CA TYR A 115 13.16 -18.43 5.35
C TYR A 115 12.64 -19.28 6.52
N LYS A 116 13.31 -20.41 6.78
CA LYS A 116 12.92 -21.36 7.83
C LYS A 116 12.91 -20.75 9.24
N ASP A 117 13.65 -19.67 9.44
CA ASP A 117 13.73 -18.92 10.69
C ASP A 117 12.68 -17.79 10.81
N GLY A 118 11.77 -17.69 9.85
CA GLY A 118 10.72 -16.66 9.81
C GLY A 118 11.21 -15.29 9.31
N SER A 119 12.45 -15.17 8.85
CA SER A 119 12.92 -13.93 8.20
C SER A 119 12.53 -13.87 6.72
N LEU A 120 12.44 -12.67 6.16
CA LEU A 120 12.25 -12.43 4.72
C LEU A 120 13.57 -12.33 3.96
N GLY A 121 14.68 -12.23 4.69
CA GLY A 121 15.99 -11.96 4.11
C GLY A 121 16.92 -11.23 5.04
N THR A 122 17.95 -10.60 4.46
CA THR A 122 18.95 -9.81 5.17
C THR A 122 19.16 -8.46 4.51
N LEU A 123 19.37 -7.46 5.37
CA LEU A 123 19.75 -6.10 5.00
C LEU A 123 21.15 -5.84 5.56
N SER A 124 22.07 -5.32 4.74
CA SER A 124 23.41 -4.94 5.20
C SER A 124 23.90 -3.62 4.63
N ALA A 125 24.67 -2.89 5.42
CA ALA A 125 25.37 -1.67 5.01
C ALA A 125 26.81 -1.70 5.56
N PRO A 126 27.79 -2.17 4.76
CA PRO A 126 29.14 -2.42 5.25
C PRO A 126 29.83 -1.19 5.85
N ALA A 127 29.57 0.01 5.31
CA ALA A 127 30.16 1.26 5.76
C ALA A 127 29.90 1.60 7.23
N ILE A 128 28.85 1.01 7.82
CA ILE A 128 28.46 1.22 9.23
C ILE A 128 28.40 -0.10 10.03
N GLY A 129 28.84 -1.21 9.43
CA GLY A 129 28.76 -2.54 10.04
C GLY A 129 27.33 -3.04 10.28
N LEU A 130 26.34 -2.52 9.55
CA LEU A 130 24.94 -2.97 9.69
C LEU A 130 24.77 -4.32 9.01
N SER A 131 24.22 -5.29 9.74
CA SER A 131 23.75 -6.57 9.24
C SER A 131 22.54 -7.00 10.07
N ALA A 132 21.36 -7.04 9.46
CA ALA A 132 20.11 -7.33 10.14
C ALA A 132 19.27 -8.31 9.31
N LYS A 133 18.61 -9.26 9.99
CA LYS A 133 17.53 -10.03 9.36
C LYS A 133 16.30 -9.15 9.18
N ILE A 134 15.51 -9.45 8.16
CA ILE A 134 14.29 -8.72 7.84
C ILE A 134 13.09 -9.54 8.33
N TYR A 135 12.13 -8.89 8.99
CA TYR A 135 10.88 -9.50 9.42
C TYR A 135 9.71 -8.66 8.95
N GLN A 136 8.59 -9.29 8.62
CA GLN A 136 7.38 -8.58 8.23
C GLN A 136 6.81 -7.80 9.43
N GLY A 137 6.41 -6.54 9.20
CA GLY A 137 5.82 -5.70 10.24
C GLY A 137 6.81 -4.76 10.90
N THR A 138 6.28 -3.66 11.43
CA THR A 138 7.02 -2.63 12.19
C THR A 138 6.58 -2.57 13.65
N ASP A 139 5.96 -3.64 14.15
CA ASP A 139 5.66 -3.82 15.56
C ASP A 139 6.91 -4.21 16.38
N ASN A 140 6.77 -4.20 17.70
CA ASN A 140 7.87 -4.49 18.63
C ASN A 140 8.39 -5.93 18.46
N ALA A 141 7.54 -6.91 18.14
CA ALA A 141 7.98 -8.30 17.99
C ALA A 141 8.88 -8.48 16.77
N ALA A 142 8.58 -7.82 15.66
CA ALA A 142 9.42 -7.79 14.46
C ALA A 142 10.73 -7.02 14.71
N MET A 143 10.65 -5.77 15.18
CA MET A 143 11.83 -4.89 15.34
C MET A 143 12.80 -5.35 16.44
N ARG A 144 12.36 -6.20 17.39
CA ARG A 144 13.26 -6.81 18.38
C ARG A 144 14.20 -7.84 17.75
N LYS A 145 13.80 -8.50 16.67
CA LYS A 145 14.57 -9.55 15.99
C LYS A 145 15.47 -9.04 14.87
N GLY A 146 15.17 -7.86 14.31
CA GLY A 146 15.86 -7.33 13.14
C GLY A 146 15.24 -6.05 12.58
N ALA A 147 15.40 -5.84 11.28
CA ALA A 147 14.72 -4.80 10.53
C ALA A 147 13.26 -5.19 10.28
N GLY A 148 12.32 -4.35 10.70
CA GLY A 148 10.90 -4.52 10.41
C GLY A 148 10.56 -3.96 9.04
N HIS A 149 9.91 -4.74 8.18
CA HIS A 149 9.44 -4.29 6.88
C HIS A 149 8.08 -3.59 7.03
N PHE A 150 7.93 -2.42 6.41
CA PHE A 150 6.65 -1.72 6.35
C PHE A 150 5.68 -2.50 5.46
N THR A 151 4.55 -2.93 6.04
CA THR A 151 3.62 -3.87 5.40
C THR A 151 2.95 -3.31 4.15
N GLU A 152 2.81 -1.98 4.09
CA GLU A 152 2.28 -1.21 2.98
C GLU A 152 3.29 -0.99 1.86
N THR A 153 4.58 -1.31 2.08
CA THR A 153 5.61 -1.19 1.04
C THR A 153 5.88 -2.53 0.36
N SER A 154 6.42 -2.46 -0.85
CA SER A 154 6.82 -3.64 -1.61
C SER A 154 8.03 -4.29 -0.95
N ILE A 155 8.15 -5.62 -1.00
CA ILE A 155 9.33 -6.33 -0.47
C ILE A 155 10.50 -6.39 -1.47
N TRP A 156 10.28 -5.97 -2.73
CA TRP A 156 11.26 -6.14 -3.79
C TRP A 156 11.32 -4.97 -4.77
N ASP A 157 10.24 -4.75 -5.54
CA ASP A 157 10.20 -3.71 -6.58
C ASP A 157 9.74 -2.36 -6.04
N GLY A 158 10.16 -1.26 -6.67
CA GLY A 158 9.82 0.09 -6.24
C GLY A 158 10.47 0.48 -4.91
N ASN A 159 9.70 1.04 -3.97
CA ASN A 159 10.23 1.46 -2.67
C ASN A 159 10.03 0.35 -1.63
N VAL A 160 11.14 -0.22 -1.16
CA VAL A 160 11.19 -1.21 -0.09
C VAL A 160 11.62 -0.52 1.20
N ALA A 161 10.70 -0.40 2.16
CA ALA A 161 10.97 0.36 3.37
C ALA A 161 11.17 -0.55 4.60
N PHE A 162 12.12 -0.15 5.44
CA PHE A 162 12.43 -0.85 6.69
C PHE A 162 12.52 0.13 7.87
N ALA A 163 11.98 -0.29 9.01
CA ALA A 163 12.16 0.34 10.30
C ALA A 163 13.13 -0.47 11.17
N GLY A 164 13.88 0.21 12.02
CA GLY A 164 14.70 -0.44 13.03
C GLY A 164 14.94 0.45 14.24
N HIS A 165 15.20 -0.16 15.39
CA HIS A 165 15.55 0.60 16.59
C HIS A 165 16.91 1.29 16.44
N ASN A 166 17.01 2.49 17.02
CA ASN A 166 18.25 3.27 17.14
C ASN A 166 18.94 3.13 18.52
N ARG A 167 18.37 2.31 19.42
CA ARG A 167 18.78 2.15 20.83
C ARG A 167 18.49 0.74 21.33
N GLY A 168 19.06 0.40 22.48
CA GLY A 168 18.84 -0.87 23.17
C GLY A 168 19.65 -2.02 22.57
N SER A 169 19.34 -3.24 22.99
CA SER A 169 19.99 -4.47 22.51
C SER A 169 19.70 -4.77 21.04
N SER A 170 18.56 -4.33 20.51
CA SER A 170 18.13 -4.54 19.12
C SER A 170 18.43 -3.32 18.22
N ASN A 171 19.53 -2.61 18.47
CA ASN A 171 19.89 -1.36 17.80
C ASN A 171 20.48 -1.56 16.40
N TYR A 172 19.78 -2.25 15.52
CA TYR A 172 20.26 -2.55 14.17
C TYR A 172 20.50 -1.29 13.33
N PHE A 173 19.70 -0.23 13.56
CA PHE A 173 19.70 0.98 12.72
C PHE A 173 20.38 2.19 13.40
N GLY A 174 21.03 2.01 14.55
CA GLY A 174 21.61 3.10 15.34
C GLY A 174 22.61 3.99 14.61
N LYS A 175 23.23 3.49 13.53
CA LYS A 175 24.24 4.20 12.73
C LYS A 175 23.78 4.59 11.33
N ILE A 176 22.52 4.37 10.93
CA ILE A 176 22.11 4.70 9.55
C ILE A 176 22.28 6.19 9.23
N HIS A 177 22.14 7.07 10.22
CA HIS A 177 22.34 8.51 10.09
C HIS A 177 23.78 8.93 9.79
N THR A 178 24.77 8.02 9.92
CA THR A 178 26.17 8.30 9.58
C THR A 178 26.55 7.82 8.18
N LEU A 179 25.61 7.22 7.44
CA LEU A 179 25.82 6.88 6.04
C LEU A 179 26.04 8.15 5.22
N LYS A 180 26.80 8.00 4.14
CA LYS A 180 27.11 9.07 3.18
C LYS A 180 26.61 8.68 1.80
N ASN A 181 26.36 9.68 0.96
CA ASN A 181 26.04 9.44 -0.44
C ASN A 181 27.12 8.56 -1.10
N GLY A 182 26.71 7.59 -1.90
CA GLY A 182 27.58 6.58 -2.50
C GLY A 182 27.83 5.34 -1.62
N ASN A 183 27.50 5.38 -0.32
CA ASN A 183 27.59 4.18 0.52
C ASN A 183 26.64 3.09 0.02
N THR A 184 27.07 1.85 0.16
CA THR A 184 26.34 0.69 -0.37
C THR A 184 25.42 0.08 0.69
N ILE A 185 24.18 -0.19 0.29
CA ILE A 185 23.22 -1.01 1.02
C ILE A 185 22.93 -2.26 0.17
N LYS A 186 22.89 -3.44 0.78
CA LYS A 186 22.53 -4.70 0.11
C LYS A 186 21.28 -5.29 0.74
N LEU A 187 20.31 -5.61 -0.10
CA LEU A 187 19.09 -6.33 0.25
C LEU A 187 19.18 -7.73 -0.35
N THR A 188 19.07 -8.76 0.47
CA THR A 188 19.04 -10.16 0.03
C THR A 188 17.74 -10.79 0.49
N THR A 189 16.95 -11.32 -0.42
CA THR A 189 15.70 -12.04 -0.16
C THR A 189 15.70 -13.36 -0.94
N ARG A 190 14.61 -14.11 -0.87
CA ARG A 190 14.41 -15.29 -1.75
C ARG A 190 14.23 -14.95 -3.22
N LEU A 191 13.95 -13.69 -3.56
CA LEU A 191 13.85 -13.22 -4.95
C LEU A 191 15.22 -12.91 -5.55
N GLY A 192 16.25 -12.74 -4.71
CA GLY A 192 17.62 -12.48 -5.14
C GLY A 192 18.33 -11.48 -4.23
N ALA A 193 19.43 -10.93 -4.74
CA ALA A 193 20.18 -9.88 -4.06
C ALA A 193 20.25 -8.61 -4.92
N ARG A 194 19.95 -7.46 -4.33
CA ARG A 194 20.06 -6.13 -4.95
C ARG A 194 21.03 -5.25 -4.16
N THR A 195 21.80 -4.44 -4.90
CA THR A 195 22.76 -3.50 -4.34
C THR A 195 22.31 -2.08 -4.65
N TYR A 196 22.30 -1.24 -3.63
CA TYR A 196 21.82 0.14 -3.69
C TYR A 196 22.93 1.11 -3.30
N SER A 197 22.88 2.32 -3.85
CA SER A 197 23.75 3.45 -3.55
C SER A 197 22.94 4.53 -2.81
N VAL A 198 23.37 4.88 -1.60
CA VAL A 198 22.75 5.94 -0.79
C VAL A 198 22.82 7.26 -1.56
N TYR A 199 21.69 7.97 -1.64
CA TYR A 199 21.62 9.30 -2.25
C TYR A 199 21.00 10.36 -1.33
N SER A 200 20.37 9.94 -0.23
CA SER A 200 19.75 10.87 0.72
C SER A 200 19.87 10.34 2.15
N VAL A 201 20.28 11.21 3.07
CA VAL A 201 20.27 10.99 4.52
C VAL A 201 19.74 12.27 5.15
N ARG A 202 18.54 12.20 5.74
CA ARG A 202 17.82 13.38 6.23
C ARG A 202 17.03 13.09 7.49
N LYS A 203 16.83 14.13 8.30
CA LYS A 203 15.88 14.11 9.40
C LYS A 203 14.51 14.51 8.86
N VAL A 204 13.48 13.71 9.17
CA VAL A 204 12.09 13.92 8.73
C VAL A 204 11.15 13.97 9.93
N SER A 205 9.99 14.61 9.75
CA SER A 205 8.92 14.56 10.75
C SER A 205 8.42 13.12 10.92
N VAL A 206 8.00 12.75 12.13
CA VAL A 206 7.33 11.47 12.37
C VAL A 206 6.05 11.29 11.52
N ASN A 207 5.43 12.41 11.13
CA ASN A 207 4.22 12.42 10.29
C ASN A 207 4.53 12.44 8.78
N ASP A 208 5.81 12.50 8.38
CA ASP A 208 6.20 12.48 6.98
C ASP A 208 6.21 11.03 6.45
N VAL A 209 5.01 10.51 6.17
CA VAL A 209 4.82 9.17 5.60
C VAL A 209 5.14 9.11 4.10
N SER A 210 5.35 10.26 3.45
CA SER A 210 5.64 10.33 2.01
C SER A 210 6.92 9.61 1.61
N VAL A 211 7.84 9.41 2.57
CA VAL A 211 9.08 8.64 2.37
C VAL A 211 8.83 7.15 2.07
N LEU A 212 7.62 6.66 2.34
CA LEU A 212 7.18 5.28 2.11
C LEU A 212 6.45 5.11 0.77
N ASN A 213 6.16 6.21 0.07
CA ASN A 213 5.43 6.14 -1.20
C ASN A 213 6.17 5.25 -2.21
N PRO A 214 5.43 4.52 -3.06
CA PRO A 214 6.03 3.71 -4.11
C PRO A 214 6.82 4.59 -5.08
N THR A 215 7.87 4.01 -5.65
CA THR A 215 8.74 4.65 -6.64
C THR A 215 8.81 3.81 -7.89
N THR A 216 8.99 4.43 -9.05
CA THR A 216 9.24 3.70 -10.31
C THR A 216 10.60 3.02 -10.29
N ASP A 217 11.60 3.70 -9.72
CA ASP A 217 12.94 3.12 -9.50
C ASP A 217 12.95 2.23 -8.25
N ASN A 218 13.83 1.24 -8.23
CA ASN A 218 14.06 0.44 -7.04
C ASN A 218 14.84 1.25 -5.99
N VAL A 219 14.16 1.54 -4.88
CA VAL A 219 14.67 2.31 -3.74
C VAL A 219 14.56 1.48 -2.47
N VAL A 220 15.56 1.57 -1.61
CA VAL A 220 15.47 1.11 -0.23
C VAL A 220 15.40 2.33 0.68
N THR A 221 14.38 2.37 1.54
CA THR A 221 14.17 3.41 2.54
C THR A 221 14.39 2.84 3.94
N LEU A 222 15.32 3.41 4.70
CA LEU A 222 15.61 3.01 6.08
C LEU A 222 15.15 4.11 7.04
N VAL A 223 14.34 3.74 8.03
CA VAL A 223 13.77 4.68 9.00
C VAL A 223 14.16 4.27 10.43
N THR A 224 14.63 5.24 11.21
CA THR A 224 14.85 5.04 12.64
C THR A 224 14.56 6.29 13.46
N CYS A 225 14.43 6.13 14.78
CA CYS A 225 14.19 7.26 15.69
C CYS A 225 15.39 8.20 15.76
N VAL A 226 15.11 9.49 16.01
CA VAL A 226 16.15 10.44 16.43
C VAL A 226 16.26 10.40 17.95
N MET A 227 17.50 10.34 18.45
CA MET A 227 17.82 10.35 19.87
C MET A 227 17.21 11.58 20.57
N ASN A 228 16.40 11.34 21.61
CA ASN A 228 15.73 12.36 22.43
C ASN A 228 14.82 13.32 21.66
N GLN A 229 14.39 12.93 20.46
CA GLN A 229 13.56 13.75 19.58
C GLN A 229 12.44 12.89 18.98
N PRO A 230 11.41 12.55 19.78
CA PRO A 230 10.37 11.59 19.38
C PRO A 230 9.53 12.05 18.18
N GLN A 231 9.49 13.35 17.92
CA GLN A 231 8.80 13.96 16.78
C GLN A 231 9.56 13.81 15.44
N TYR A 232 10.78 13.28 15.44
CA TYR A 232 11.62 13.15 14.25
C TYR A 232 12.10 11.72 14.00
N ARG A 233 12.37 11.41 12.74
CA ARG A 233 13.00 10.17 12.28
C ARG A 233 14.23 10.50 11.44
N TRP A 234 15.26 9.66 11.51
CA TRP A 234 16.28 9.59 10.48
C TRP A 234 15.75 8.74 9.33
N CYS A 235 15.81 9.28 8.13
CA CYS A 235 15.43 8.63 6.89
C CYS A 235 16.64 8.57 5.96
N VAL A 236 16.99 7.37 5.51
CA VAL A 236 18.02 7.13 4.51
C VAL A 236 17.37 6.50 3.29
N GLN A 237 17.66 7.04 2.11
CA GLN A 237 17.21 6.44 0.86
C GLN A 237 18.41 6.12 -0.04
N ALA A 238 18.33 4.95 -0.66
CA ALA A 238 19.32 4.44 -1.59
C ALA A 238 18.64 3.89 -2.84
N ARG A 239 19.22 4.16 -4.02
CA ARG A 239 18.70 3.71 -5.32
C ARG A 239 19.50 2.52 -5.82
N GLN A 240 18.86 1.58 -6.51
CA GLN A 240 19.55 0.42 -7.07
C GLN A 240 20.65 0.86 -8.06
N LYS A 241 21.78 0.15 -8.05
CA LYS A 241 22.88 0.31 -9.02
C LYS A 241 22.57 -0.37 -10.35
#